data_AF-A0A7Z9TH25-F1
#
_entry.id   AF-A0A7Z9TH25-F1
#
_cell.length_a   1.000
_cell.length_b   1.000
_cell.length_c   1.000
_cell.angle_alpha   90.00
_cell.angle_beta   90.00
_cell.angle_gamma   90.00
#
_symmetry.space_group_name_H-M   'P 1'
#
loop_
_entity.id
_entity.type
_entity.pdbx_description
1 polymer ?
#
loop_
_entity_poly.entity_id
_entity_poly.type
_entity_poly.pdbx_seq_one_letter_code
_entity_poly.pdbx_strand_id
1 'polypeptide(L)'
;MNSKILHNLIWMPVFLIGLLTIFLGLGWLLHPEPWILDRLPNEILLKISFEELFAANINAHLPDYLRVIYRFFGWWVVSIGLLVVIYVYVTRMGTDTARNSILVAIFIVLAGVYLLIFRFIPKTPFLYGIFSITALYLLSLWASRQIR
;
A
#
# COMPACT_ATOMS: atom_id res chain seq x y z
N MET A 1 -17.78 6.33 24.94
CA MET A 1 -18.29 5.97 23.61
C MET A 1 -18.84 4.54 23.68
N ASN A 2 -19.89 4.19 22.94
CA ASN A 2 -20.47 2.84 22.99
C ASN A 2 -19.43 1.79 22.52
N SER A 3 -19.30 0.68 23.26
CA SER A 3 -18.38 -0.43 22.94
C SER A 3 -18.57 -0.96 21.52
N LYS A 4 -19.81 -1.01 21.02
CA LYS A 4 -20.11 -1.41 19.63
C LYS A 4 -19.53 -0.44 18.61
N ILE A 5 -19.58 0.87 18.89
CA ILE A 5 -19.01 1.90 18.02
C ILE A 5 -17.49 1.80 18.03
N LEU A 6 -16.87 1.64 19.21
CA LEU A 6 -15.43 1.43 19.34
C LEU A 6 -14.97 0.21 18.54
N HIS A 7 -15.67 -0.92 18.68
CA HIS A 7 -15.35 -2.13 17.93
C HIS A 7 -15.40 -1.91 16.42
N ASN A 8 -16.42 -1.22 15.92
CA ASN A 8 -16.52 -0.87 14.49
C ASN A 8 -15.37 0.05 14.03
N LEU A 9 -14.96 1.01 14.86
CA LEU A 9 -13.81 1.86 14.57
C LEU A 9 -12.46 1.13 14.64
N ILE A 10 -12.41 -0.08 15.18
CA ILE A 10 -11.19 -0.91 15.16
C ILE A 10 -11.10 -1.66 13.83
N TRP A 11 -12.11 -2.46 13.49
CA TRP A 11 -11.99 -3.39 12.37
C TRP A 11 -12.25 -2.72 11.02
N MET A 12 -13.20 -1.78 10.94
CA MET A 12 -13.61 -1.18 9.67
C MET A 12 -12.48 -0.40 9.00
N PRO A 13 -11.68 0.43 9.70
CA PRO A 13 -10.54 1.10 9.07
C PRO A 13 -9.49 0.11 8.54
N VAL A 14 -9.18 -0.95 9.28
CA VAL A 14 -8.21 -1.98 8.83
C VAL A 14 -8.74 -2.75 7.62
N PHE A 15 -10.03 -3.05 7.59
CA PHE A 15 -10.68 -3.64 6.43
C PHE A 15 -10.58 -2.74 5.20
N LEU A 16 -10.83 -1.44 5.36
CA LEU A 16 -10.68 -0.45 4.29
C LEU A 16 -9.24 -0.32 3.81
N ILE A 17 -8.25 -0.39 4.72
CA ILE A 17 -6.83 -0.46 4.33
C ILE A 17 -6.61 -1.65 3.38
N GLY A 18 -7.09 -2.84 3.74
CA GLY A 18 -6.97 -4.03 2.89
C GLY A 18 -7.61 -3.86 1.52
N LEU A 19 -8.82 -3.29 1.44
CA LEU A 19 -9.48 -3.00 0.16
C LEU A 19 -8.70 -1.98 -0.69
N LEU A 20 -8.24 -0.88 -0.10
CA LEU A 20 -7.43 0.12 -0.79
C LEU A 20 -6.13 -0.49 -1.33
N THR A 21 -5.48 -1.35 -0.54
CA THR A 21 -4.28 -2.07 -0.99
C THR A 21 -4.58 -2.97 -2.20
N ILE A 22 -5.71 -3.69 -2.21
CA ILE A 22 -6.11 -4.50 -3.37
C ILE A 22 -6.28 -3.62 -4.61
N PHE A 23 -7.01 -2.50 -4.51
CA PHE A 23 -7.24 -1.60 -5.65
C PHE A 23 -5.92 -1.01 -6.19
N LEU A 24 -4.99 -0.61 -5.32
CA LEU A 24 -3.67 -0.15 -5.73
C LEU A 24 -2.90 -1.24 -6.49
N GLY A 25 -2.90 -2.47 -5.97
CA GLY A 25 -2.25 -3.62 -6.62
C GLY A 25 -2.84 -3.93 -8.00
N LEU A 26 -4.17 -3.86 -8.12
CA LEU A 26 -4.87 -4.02 -9.41
C LEU A 26 -4.48 -2.94 -10.43
N GLY A 27 -4.17 -1.72 -9.98
CA GLY A 27 -3.65 -0.66 -10.84
C GLY A 27 -2.40 -1.08 -11.61
N TRP A 28 -1.40 -1.63 -10.92
CA TRP A 28 -0.18 -2.14 -11.56
C TRP A 28 -0.41 -3.42 -12.38
N LEU A 29 -1.42 -4.23 -12.06
CA LEU A 29 -1.72 -5.45 -12.81
C LEU A 29 -2.39 -5.17 -14.16
N LEU A 30 -3.33 -4.23 -14.17
CA LEU A 30 -4.25 -4.01 -15.28
C LEU A 30 -3.76 -2.91 -16.24
N HIS A 31 -2.90 -1.99 -15.80
CA HIS A 31 -2.39 -0.95 -16.68
C HIS A 31 -1.49 -1.55 -17.79
N PRO A 32 -1.63 -1.15 -19.07
CA PRO A 32 -0.78 -1.64 -20.16
C PRO A 32 0.72 -1.36 -19.97
N GLU A 33 1.00 -0.22 -19.37
CA GLU A 33 2.35 0.30 -19.06
C GLU A 33 2.43 0.68 -17.57
N PRO A 34 2.52 -0.29 -16.65
CA PRO A 34 2.31 -0.04 -15.23
C PRO A 34 3.37 0.86 -14.59
N TRP A 35 4.56 0.96 -15.18
CA TRP A 35 5.61 1.89 -14.73
C TRP A 35 5.22 3.37 -14.87
N ILE A 36 4.22 3.69 -15.71
CA ILE A 36 3.79 5.08 -15.90
C ILE A 36 3.10 5.65 -14.67
N LEU A 37 2.53 4.79 -13.82
CA LEU A 37 1.88 5.18 -12.56
C LEU A 37 2.88 5.88 -11.62
N ASP A 38 4.17 5.54 -11.74
CA ASP A 38 5.30 6.09 -10.99
C ASP A 38 6.25 6.90 -11.89
N ARG A 39 5.80 7.38 -13.06
CA ARG A 39 6.68 8.00 -14.07
C ARG A 39 7.52 9.14 -13.50
N LEU A 40 6.87 10.19 -13.01
CA LEU A 40 7.54 11.41 -12.54
C LEU A 40 8.61 11.13 -11.47
N PRO A 41 8.30 10.41 -10.37
CA PRO A 41 9.32 10.09 -9.37
C PRO A 41 10.45 9.20 -9.93
N ASN A 42 10.14 8.26 -10.84
CA ASN A 42 11.15 7.40 -11.44
C ASN A 42 12.09 8.14 -12.40
N GLU A 43 11.57 9.01 -13.26
CA GLU A 43 12.40 9.82 -14.16
C GLU A 43 13.33 10.76 -13.37
N ILE A 44 12.84 11.32 -12.25
CA ILE A 44 13.68 12.11 -11.33
C ILE A 44 14.80 11.24 -10.74
N LEU A 45 14.49 10.03 -10.30
CA LEU A 45 15.47 9.12 -9.70
C LEU A 45 16.52 8.64 -10.72
N LEU A 46 16.08 8.31 -11.93
CA LEU A 46 16.94 7.83 -13.02
C LEU A 46 17.74 8.96 -13.68
N LYS A 47 17.32 10.22 -13.50
CA LYS A 47 17.91 11.42 -14.14
C LYS A 47 17.87 11.36 -15.67
N ILE A 48 16.89 10.66 -16.22
CA ILE A 48 16.63 10.51 -17.65
C ILE A 48 15.12 10.31 -17.85
N SER A 49 14.57 10.81 -18.95
CA SER A 49 13.16 10.57 -19.28
C SER A 49 12.94 9.11 -19.70
N PHE A 50 11.74 8.58 -19.49
CA PHE A 50 11.40 7.25 -20.00
C PHE A 50 11.44 7.19 -21.53
N GLU A 51 11.09 8.29 -22.20
CA GLU A 51 11.18 8.41 -23.66
C GLU A 51 12.62 8.20 -24.14
N GLU A 52 13.57 8.94 -23.57
CA GLU A 52 15.00 8.82 -23.91
C GLU A 52 15.56 7.45 -23.49
N LEU A 53 15.17 6.95 -22.31
CA LEU A 53 15.62 5.67 -21.78
C LEU A 53 15.20 4.50 -22.69
N PHE A 54 13.96 4.51 -23.18
CA PHE A 54 13.42 3.44 -24.01
C PHE A 54 13.79 3.57 -25.50
N ALA A 55 14.17 4.77 -25.96
CA ALA A 55 14.69 4.96 -27.32
C ALA A 55 16.09 4.37 -27.52
N ALA A 56 16.86 4.16 -26.45
CA ALA A 56 18.20 3.59 -26.53
C ALA A 56 18.14 2.09 -26.91
N ASN A 57 18.84 1.69 -27.97
CA ASN A 57 18.82 0.31 -28.48
C ASN A 57 19.22 -0.76 -27.45
N ILE A 58 20.14 -0.42 -26.53
CA ILE A 58 20.53 -1.31 -25.41
C ILE A 58 19.37 -1.65 -24.48
N ASN A 59 18.32 -0.82 -24.46
CA ASN A 59 17.13 -0.95 -23.61
C ASN A 59 15.90 -1.44 -24.37
N ALA A 60 16.04 -2.00 -25.58
CA ALA A 60 14.90 -2.42 -26.41
C ALA A 60 13.89 -3.35 -25.69
N HIS A 61 14.35 -4.15 -24.72
CA HIS A 61 13.51 -5.07 -23.93
C HIS A 61 13.17 -4.56 -22.52
N LEU A 62 13.64 -3.37 -22.15
CA LEU A 62 13.39 -2.79 -20.84
C LEU A 62 11.90 -2.56 -20.54
N PRO A 63 11.06 -2.07 -21.48
CA PRO A 63 9.63 -1.92 -21.23
C PRO A 63 8.92 -3.24 -20.89
N ASP A 64 9.27 -4.34 -21.58
CA ASP A 64 8.68 -5.65 -21.29
C ASP A 64 9.12 -6.18 -19.91
N TYR A 65 10.40 -5.99 -19.57
CA TYR A 65 10.89 -6.30 -18.22
C TYR A 65 10.15 -5.50 -17.15
N LEU A 66 10.00 -4.19 -17.34
CA LEU A 66 9.26 -3.31 -16.44
C LEU A 66 7.79 -3.75 -16.31
N ARG A 67 7.15 -4.16 -17.41
CA ARG A 67 5.78 -4.69 -17.36
C ARG A 67 5.66 -5.86 -16.40
N VAL A 68 6.58 -6.82 -16.51
CA VAL A 68 6.54 -8.05 -15.72
C VAL A 68 6.83 -7.76 -14.25
N ILE A 69 7.88 -6.99 -13.95
CA ILE A 69 8.25 -6.72 -12.55
C ILE A 69 7.19 -5.91 -11.81
N TYR A 70 6.56 -4.94 -12.47
CA TYR A 70 5.46 -4.17 -11.88
C TYR A 70 4.21 -5.03 -11.67
N ARG A 71 3.91 -5.97 -12.58
CA ARG A 71 2.82 -6.93 -12.37
C ARG A 71 3.11 -7.89 -11.22
N PHE A 72 4.35 -8.34 -11.09
CA PHE A 72 4.77 -9.14 -9.94
C PHE A 72 4.58 -8.36 -8.63
N PHE A 73 4.99 -7.10 -8.62
CA PHE A 73 4.74 -6.20 -7.49
C PHE A 73 3.25 -5.99 -7.21
N GLY A 74 2.43 -5.79 -8.25
CA GLY A 74 0.98 -5.70 -8.14
C GLY A 74 0.36 -6.94 -7.48
N TRP A 75 0.81 -8.14 -7.84
CA TRP A 75 0.37 -9.38 -7.19
C TRP A 75 0.74 -9.46 -5.71
N TRP A 76 1.93 -9.02 -5.33
CA TRP A 76 2.31 -8.93 -3.91
C TRP A 76 1.39 -8.00 -3.13
N VAL A 77 1.12 -6.83 -3.70
CA VAL A 77 0.26 -5.82 -3.09
C VAL A 77 -1.18 -6.34 -2.96
N VAL A 78 -1.75 -6.93 -4.02
CA VAL A 78 -3.07 -7.58 -3.97
C VAL A 78 -3.10 -8.68 -2.90
N SER A 79 -2.07 -9.52 -2.83
CA SER A 79 -2.00 -10.61 -1.85
C SER A 79 -1.99 -10.09 -0.41
N ILE A 80 -1.23 -9.03 -0.13
CA ILE A 80 -1.22 -8.38 1.19
C ILE A 80 -2.61 -7.83 1.53
N GLY A 81 -3.26 -7.13 0.59
CA GLY A 81 -4.60 -6.59 0.81
C GLY A 81 -5.64 -7.68 1.07
N LEU A 82 -5.58 -8.79 0.33
CA LEU A 82 -6.42 -9.97 0.56
C LEU A 82 -6.18 -10.58 1.93
N LEU A 83 -4.92 -10.75 2.35
CA LEU A 83 -4.57 -11.26 3.67
C LEU A 83 -5.13 -10.37 4.79
N VAL A 84 -5.04 -9.04 4.66
CA VAL A 84 -5.62 -8.09 5.62
C VAL A 84 -7.14 -8.23 5.69
N VAL A 85 -7.82 -8.25 4.54
CA VAL A 85 -9.28 -8.42 4.46
C VAL A 85 -9.74 -9.73 5.10
N ILE A 86 -9.10 -10.84 4.74
CA ILE A 86 -9.41 -12.17 5.28
C ILE A 86 -9.12 -12.22 6.78
N TYR A 87 -7.99 -11.68 7.23
CA TYR A 87 -7.63 -11.62 8.64
C TYR A 87 -8.70 -10.88 9.46
N VAL A 88 -9.13 -9.71 9.00
CA VAL A 88 -10.20 -8.94 9.66
C VAL A 88 -11.52 -9.69 9.63
N TYR A 89 -11.86 -10.33 8.51
CA TYR A 89 -13.09 -11.11 8.37
C TYR A 89 -13.15 -12.29 9.34
N VAL A 90 -12.06 -13.05 9.47
CA VAL A 90 -11.97 -14.25 10.31
C VAL A 90 -11.88 -13.88 11.79
N THR A 91 -11.01 -12.95 12.15
CA THR A 91 -10.74 -12.63 13.57
C THR A 91 -11.76 -11.65 14.15
N ARG A 92 -12.45 -10.89 13.29
CA ARG A 92 -13.30 -9.75 13.65
C ARG A 92 -12.59 -8.70 14.51
N MET A 93 -11.26 -8.78 14.66
CA MET A 93 -10.49 -7.95 15.60
C MET A 93 -11.04 -8.03 17.04
N GLY A 94 -11.61 -9.18 17.41
CA GLY A 94 -12.33 -9.37 18.68
C GLY A 94 -11.42 -9.43 19.91
N THR A 95 -10.20 -9.95 19.77
CA THR A 95 -9.23 -10.11 20.87
C THR A 95 -8.10 -9.09 20.80
N ASP A 96 -7.45 -8.81 21.94
CA ASP A 96 -6.27 -7.95 21.99
C ASP A 96 -5.13 -8.49 21.12
N THR A 97 -4.91 -9.81 21.13
CA THR A 97 -3.91 -10.45 20.29
C THR A 97 -4.19 -10.16 18.82
N ALA A 98 -5.43 -10.36 18.36
CA ALA A 98 -5.78 -10.11 16.97
C ALA A 98 -5.55 -8.65 16.55
N ARG A 99 -5.93 -7.70 17.43
CA ARG A 99 -5.75 -6.26 17.20
C ARG A 99 -4.28 -5.87 17.15
N ASN A 100 -3.51 -6.25 18.16
CA ASN A 100 -2.11 -5.85 18.29
C ASN A 100 -1.26 -6.46 17.19
N SER A 101 -1.47 -7.73 16.82
CA SER A 101 -0.70 -8.39 15.76
C SER A 101 -0.81 -7.67 14.43
N ILE A 102 -2.03 -7.32 13.99
CA ILE A 102 -2.20 -6.64 12.70
C ILE A 102 -1.77 -5.17 12.75
N LEU A 103 -2.02 -4.47 13.86
CA LEU A 103 -1.61 -3.07 14.00
C LEU A 103 -0.08 -2.93 14.01
N VAL A 104 0.64 -3.83 14.68
CA VAL A 104 2.11 -3.87 14.65
C VAL A 104 2.62 -4.18 13.24
N ALA A 105 2.02 -5.16 12.54
CA ALA A 105 2.41 -5.47 11.17
C ALA A 105 2.21 -4.27 10.23
N ILE A 106 1.06 -3.60 10.29
CA ILE A 106 0.77 -2.39 9.50
C ILE A 106 1.75 -1.28 9.85
N PHE A 107 2.09 -1.08 11.12
CA PHE A 107 3.07 -0.07 11.55
C PHE A 107 4.45 -0.31 10.93
N ILE A 108 4.97 -1.54 11.00
CA ILE A 108 6.28 -1.90 10.43
C ILE A 108 6.31 -1.61 8.92
N VAL A 109 5.26 -2.03 8.20
CA VAL A 109 5.15 -1.81 6.76
C VAL A 109 5.06 -0.31 6.44
N LEU A 110 4.20 0.45 7.14
CA LEU A 110 4.08 1.89 6.95
C LEU A 110 5.39 2.61 7.20
N ALA A 111 6.11 2.26 8.27
CA ALA A 111 7.42 2.84 8.57
C ALA A 111 8.42 2.57 7.43
N GLY A 112 8.49 1.34 6.94
CA GLY A 112 9.34 0.98 5.79
C GLY A 112 8.98 1.75 4.52
N VAL A 113 7.69 1.87 4.21
CA VAL A 113 7.21 2.62 3.04
C VAL A 113 7.53 4.11 3.16
N TYR A 114 7.31 4.73 4.31
CA TYR A 114 7.68 6.14 4.52
C TYR A 114 9.18 6.37 4.39
N LEU A 115 10.02 5.48 4.92
CA LEU A 115 11.47 5.57 4.77
C LEU A 115 11.89 5.52 3.29
N LEU A 116 11.29 4.63 2.49
CA LEU A 116 11.58 4.55 1.06
C LEU A 116 11.10 5.80 0.31
N ILE A 117 9.86 6.23 0.55
CA ILE A 117 9.28 7.38 -0.14
C ILE A 117 10.08 8.65 0.15
N PHE A 118 10.33 8.97 1.41
CA PHE A 118 11.04 10.21 1.75
C PHE A 118 12.50 10.21 1.34
N ARG A 119 13.14 9.04 1.23
CA ARG A 119 14.53 8.93 0.80
C ARG A 119 14.69 8.99 -0.72
N PHE A 120 13.80 8.35 -1.48
CA PHE A 120 14.01 8.13 -2.91
C PHE A 120 13.03 8.89 -3.80
N ILE A 121 11.77 9.05 -3.39
CA ILE A 121 10.69 9.58 -4.22
C ILE A 121 9.75 10.54 -3.47
N PRO A 122 10.26 11.59 -2.77
CA PRO A 122 9.46 12.40 -1.85
C PRO A 122 8.35 13.23 -2.51
N LYS A 123 8.35 13.34 -3.84
CA LYS A 123 7.33 14.08 -4.62
C LYS A 123 6.30 13.15 -5.27
N THR A 124 6.25 11.89 -4.86
CA THR A 124 5.35 10.90 -5.44
C THR A 124 3.87 11.20 -5.12
N PRO A 125 2.94 11.08 -6.08
CA PRO A 125 1.50 11.22 -5.81
C PRO A 125 0.98 10.13 -4.87
N PHE A 126 1.70 9.01 -4.72
CA PHE A 126 1.36 7.93 -3.79
C PHE A 126 1.31 8.39 -2.32
N LEU A 127 1.93 9.52 -1.97
CA LEU A 127 1.85 10.09 -0.62
C LEU A 127 0.42 10.31 -0.14
N TYR A 128 -0.50 10.73 -1.02
CA TYR A 128 -1.90 10.93 -0.65
C TYR A 128 -2.55 9.62 -0.18
N GLY A 129 -2.33 8.53 -0.92
CA GLY A 129 -2.83 7.20 -0.55
C GLY A 129 -2.22 6.71 0.77
N ILE A 130 -0.92 6.92 0.97
CA ILE A 130 -0.24 6.56 2.22
C ILE A 130 -0.78 7.39 3.40
N PHE A 131 -1.06 8.69 3.23
CA PHE A 131 -1.70 9.49 4.28
C PHE A 131 -3.11 9.01 4.62
N SER A 132 -3.90 8.61 3.63
CA SER A 132 -5.22 8.00 3.88
C SER A 132 -5.11 6.69 4.67
N ILE A 133 -4.18 5.81 4.31
CA ILE A 133 -3.92 4.56 5.04
C ILE A 133 -3.46 4.86 6.48
N THR A 134 -2.57 5.83 6.67
CA THR A 134 -2.10 6.25 7.99
C THR A 134 -3.24 6.79 8.84
N ALA A 135 -4.16 7.60 8.28
CA ALA A 135 -5.32 8.09 9.01
C ALA A 135 -6.24 6.95 9.47
N LEU A 136 -6.51 5.97 8.61
CA LEU A 136 -7.29 4.77 8.95
C LEU A 136 -6.60 3.93 10.03
N TYR A 137 -5.28 3.76 9.92
CA TYR A 137 -4.47 3.05 10.91
C TYR A 137 -4.53 3.74 12.28
N LEU A 138 -4.31 5.06 12.34
CA LEU A 138 -4.35 5.83 13.58
C LEU A 138 -5.74 5.80 14.23
N LEU A 139 -6.81 5.85 13.42
CA LEU A 139 -8.18 5.72 13.92
C LEU A 139 -8.42 4.35 14.58
N SER A 140 -7.99 3.27 13.93
CA SER A 140 -8.10 1.91 14.48
C SER A 140 -7.24 1.73 15.75
N LEU A 141 -6.01 2.22 15.73
CA LEU A 141 -5.10 2.18 16.88
C LEU A 141 -5.68 2.95 18.08
N TRP A 142 -6.22 4.15 17.85
CA TRP A 142 -6.86 4.94 18.88
C TRP A 142 -8.07 4.18 19.46
N ALA A 143 -8.97 3.67 18.61
CA ALA A 143 -10.14 2.93 19.08
C ALA A 143 -9.77 1.66 19.86
N SER A 144 -8.71 0.95 19.43
CA SER A 144 -8.21 -0.25 20.09
C SER A 144 -7.68 0.03 21.50
N ARG A 145 -7.17 1.24 21.77
CA ARG A 145 -6.70 1.63 23.11
C ARG A 145 -7.83 2.03 24.06
N GLN A 146 -9.01 2.35 23.51
CA GLN A 146 -10.18 2.80 24.26
C GLN A 146 -11.13 1.65 24.62
N ILE A 147 -11.14 0.58 23.82
CA ILE A 147 -11.88 -0.64 24.16
C ILE A 147 -11.04 -1.45 25.17
N ARG A 148 -11.59 -1.69 26.36
CA ARG A 148 -11.03 -2.60 27.36
C ARG A 148 -11.85 -3.88 27.38
#